data_AF-A0A1Y4CBP6-F1
#
_entry.id   AF-A0A1Y4CBP6-F1
#
_cell.length_a   1.000
_cell.length_b   1.000
_cell.length_c   1.000
_cell.angle_alpha   90.00
_cell.angle_beta   90.00
_cell.angle_gamma   90.00
#
_symmetry.space_group_name_H-M   'P 1'
#
loop_
_entity.id
_entity.type
_entity.pdbx_description
1 polymer ?
#
loop_
_entity_poly.entity_id
_entity_poly.type
_entity_poly.pdbx_seq_one_letter_code
_entity_poly.pdbx_strand_id
1 'polypeptide(L)' 'MNLEDSVRALLVQACGTQRVLQPGADLLEEELLDSLAFIELLEGLEDLGIILQPTRIPKDRFRTVDSILALVREYAG' A
#
# COMPACT_ATOMS: atom_id res chain seq x y z
N MET A 1 9.57 -11.18 -11.86
CA MET A 1 8.76 -10.80 -10.69
C MET A 1 8.31 -9.37 -10.93
N ASN A 2 7.00 -9.09 -10.94
CA ASN A 2 6.48 -7.75 -11.21
C ASN A 2 6.48 -6.92 -9.93
N LEU A 3 6.70 -5.60 -10.04
CA LEU A 3 6.64 -4.67 -8.90
C LEU A 3 5.33 -4.80 -8.13
N GLU A 4 4.21 -4.94 -8.86
CA GLU A 4 2.88 -5.11 -8.27
C GLU A 4 2.79 -6.34 -7.35
N ASP A 5 3.45 -7.43 -7.70
CA ASP A 5 3.46 -8.67 -6.91
C ASP A 5 4.23 -8.47 -5.60
N SER A 6 5.39 -7.80 -5.67
CA SER A 6 6.19 -7.44 -4.50
C SER A 6 5.41 -6.53 -3.55
N VAL A 7 4.73 -5.51 -4.09
CA VAL A 7 3.95 -4.55 -3.31
C VAL A 7 2.74 -5.22 -2.66
N ARG A 8 2.04 -6.10 -3.38
CA ARG A 8 0.96 -6.92 -2.83
C ARG A 8 1.44 -7.82 -1.69
N ALA A 9 2.59 -8.47 -1.85
CA ALA A 9 3.17 -9.29 -0.80
C ALA A 9 3.52 -8.44 0.44
N LEU A 10 4.09 -7.25 0.23
CA LEU A 10 4.46 -6.31 1.28
C LEU A 10 3.23 -5.79 2.04
N LEU A 11 2.17 -5.44 1.32
CA LEU A 11 0.86 -5.09 1.89
C LEU A 11 0.31 -6.20 2.78
N VAL A 12 0.32 -7.45 2.31
CA VAL A 12 -0.17 -8.59 3.10
C VAL A 12 0.67 -8.84 4.33
N GLN A 13 1.99 -8.65 4.23
CA GLN A 13 2.90 -8.75 5.37
C GLN A 13 2.62 -7.65 6.39
N ALA A 14 2.62 -6.39 5.95
CA ALA A 14 2.42 -5.22 6.80
C ALA A 14 1.04 -5.18 7.47
N CYS A 15 -0.01 -5.55 6.73
CA CYS A 15 -1.38 -5.60 7.25
C CYS A 15 -1.70 -6.95 7.92
N GLY A 16 -0.80 -7.94 7.86
CA GLY A 16 -0.98 -9.27 8.44
C GLY A 16 -2.14 -10.10 7.86
N THR A 17 -2.75 -9.68 6.74
CA THR A 17 -3.95 -10.31 6.20
C THR A 17 -4.03 -10.24 4.69
N GLN A 18 -4.49 -11.31 4.05
CA GLN A 18 -4.74 -11.35 2.61
C GLN A 18 -5.99 -10.56 2.19
N ARG A 19 -6.81 -10.12 3.15
CA ARG A 19 -8.00 -9.31 2.86
C ARG A 19 -7.68 -8.00 2.14
N VAL A 20 -6.50 -7.45 2.39
CA VAL A 20 -6.03 -6.24 1.70
C VAL A 20 -5.97 -6.40 0.18
N LEU A 21 -5.76 -7.62 -0.32
CA LEU A 21 -5.71 -7.89 -1.76
C LEU A 21 -7.09 -7.97 -2.40
N GLN A 22 -8.17 -7.91 -1.63
CA GLN A 22 -9.50 -7.94 -2.20
C GLN A 22 -9.77 -6.67 -3.02
N PRO A 23 -10.19 -6.82 -4.28
CA PRO A 23 -10.53 -5.67 -5.11
C PRO A 23 -11.72 -4.93 -4.47
N GLY A 24 -11.51 -3.64 -4.16
CA GLY A 24 -12.50 -2.79 -3.51
C GLY A 24 -12.56 -2.88 -1.98
N ALA A 25 -11.66 -3.63 -1.34
CA ALA A 25 -11.51 -3.55 0.11
C ALA A 25 -11.02 -2.15 0.53
N ASP A 26 -11.77 -1.53 1.45
CA ASP A 26 -11.39 -0.24 2.01
C ASP A 26 -10.55 -0.49 3.26
N LEU A 27 -9.24 -0.44 3.08
CA LEU A 27 -8.22 -0.68 4.09
C LEU A 27 -8.36 0.24 5.31
N LEU A 28 -8.89 1.44 5.11
CA LEU A 28 -9.10 2.42 6.18
C LEU A 28 -10.44 2.17 6.89
N GLU A 29 -11.52 1.89 6.16
CA GLU A 29 -12.82 1.57 6.80
C GLU A 29 -12.84 0.19 7.47
N GLU A 30 -12.15 -0.79 6.90
CA GLU A 30 -12.07 -2.14 7.44
C GLU A 30 -10.99 -2.29 8.53
N GLU A 31 -10.34 -1.19 8.94
CA GLU A 31 -9.23 -1.17 9.91
C GLU A 31 -8.11 -2.17 9.55
N LEU A 32 -7.88 -2.42 8.26
CA LEU A 32 -6.82 -3.32 7.79
C LEU A 32 -5.47 -2.62 7.71
N LEU A 33 -5.47 -1.31 7.49
CA LEU A 33 -4.28 -0.47 7.39
C LEU A 33 -4.20 0.42 8.63
N ASP A 34 -3.68 -0.18 9.70
CA ASP A 34 -3.31 0.53 10.91
C ASP A 34 -2.11 1.48 10.68
N SER A 35 -1.90 2.38 11.64
CA SER A 35 -0.73 3.28 11.63
C SER A 35 0.60 2.53 11.51
N LEU A 36 0.72 1.34 12.08
CA LEU A 36 1.91 0.49 11.97
C LEU A 36 2.03 -0.15 10.58
N ALA A 37 0.96 -0.78 10.09
CA ALA A 37 0.91 -1.38 8.76
C ALA A 37 1.21 -0.33 7.67
N PHE A 38 0.77 0.91 7.91
CA PHE A 38 1.08 2.04 7.05
C PHE A 38 2.56 2.40 7.04
N ILE A 39 3.22 2.41 8.21
CA ILE A 39 4.66 2.68 8.30
C ILE A 39 5.46 1.57 7.61
N GLU A 40 5.17 0.30 7.91
CA GLU A 40 5.87 -0.83 7.28
C GLU A 40 5.68 -0.87 5.76
N LEU A 41 4.48 -0.52 5.28
CA LEU A 41 4.23 -0.35 3.85
C LEU A 41 5.15 0.70 3.24
N LEU A 42 5.23 1.89 3.86
CA LEU A 42 6.05 2.99 3.37
C LEU A 42 7.53 2.64 3.35
N GLU A 43 8.04 2.03 4.43
CA GLU A 43 9.42 1.56 4.50
C GLU A 43 9.73 0.54 3.40
N GLY A 44 8.85 -0.43 3.20
CA GLY A 44 9.03 -1.44 2.16
C GLY A 44 8.93 -0.90 0.74
N LEU A 45 8.13 0.14 0.52
CA LEU A 45 8.09 0.86 -0.75
C LEU A 45 9.36 1.70 -0.97
N GLU A 46 9.87 2.33 0.09
CA GLU A 46 11.12 3.09 0.07
C GLU A 46 12.31 2.19 -0.27
N ASP A 47 12.34 0.96 0.23
CA ASP A 47 13.32 -0.08 -0.14
C ASP A 47 13.29 -0.44 -1.64
N LEU A 48 12.12 -0.35 -2.27
CA LEU A 48 11.95 -0.54 -3.72
C LEU A 48 12.33 0.73 -4.52
N GLY A 49 12.70 1.82 -3.85
CA GLY A 49 13.01 3.13 -4.44
C GLY A 49 11.79 4.05 -4.60
N ILE A 50 10.66 3.71 -3.98
CA ILE A 50 9.38 4.39 -4.15
C ILE A 50 9.03 5.15 -2.87
N ILE A 51 9.23 6.46 -2.87
CA ILE A 51 8.97 7.30 -1.70
C ILE A 51 7.55 7.87 -1.78
N LEU A 52 6.61 7.26 -1.05
CA LEU A 52 5.26 7.81 -0.89
C LEU A 52 5.20 8.72 0.33
N GLN A 53 4.74 9.97 0.15
CA GLN A 53 4.57 10.91 1.26
C GLN A 53 3.09 11.05 1.63
N PRO A 54 2.66 10.55 2.81
CA PRO A 54 1.25 10.66 3.25
C PRO A 54 0.77 12.11 3.43
N THR A 55 1.69 13.05 3.62
CA THR A 55 1.39 14.49 3.67
C THR A 55 1.01 15.08 2.32
N ARG A 56 1.45 14.46 1.21
CA ARG A 56 1.18 14.91 -0.16
C ARG A 56 0.10 14.08 -0.85
N ILE A 57 -0.18 12.89 -0.34
CA ILE A 57 -1.12 11.95 -0.95
C ILE A 57 -2.43 11.99 -0.16
N PRO A 58 -3.58 12.19 -0.82
CA PRO A 58 -4.87 12.19 -0.14
C PRO A 58 -5.15 10.81 0.46
N LYS A 59 -5.72 10.79 1.66
CA LYS A 59 -6.07 9.54 2.38
C LYS A 59 -6.92 8.58 1.56
N ASP A 60 -7.78 9.12 0.70
CA ASP A 60 -8.58 8.36 -0.26
C ASP A 60 -7.76 7.41 -1.15
N ARG A 61 -6.53 7.79 -1.53
CA ARG A 61 -5.66 6.93 -2.34
C ARG A 61 -5.02 5.78 -1.54
N PHE A 62 -5.11 5.80 -0.22
CA PHE A 62 -4.68 4.69 0.63
C PHE A 62 -5.84 3.80 1.08
N ARG A 63 -7.08 4.12 0.65
CA ARG A 63 -8.25 3.30 0.95
C ARG A 63 -8.19 1.94 0.30
N THR A 64 -7.64 1.81 -0.91
CA THR A 64 -7.66 0.54 -1.63
C THR A 64 -6.28 0.13 -2.10
N VAL A 65 -6.04 -1.18 -2.14
CA VAL A 65 -4.80 -1.73 -2.71
C VAL A 65 -4.60 -1.29 -4.15
N ASP A 66 -5.66 -1.14 -4.93
CA ASP A 66 -5.59 -0.67 -6.32
C ASP A 66 -5.04 0.75 -6.40
N SER A 67 -5.51 1.65 -5.53
CA SER A 67 -5.02 3.04 -5.48
C SER A 67 -3.57 3.13 -5.02
N ILE A 68 -3.17 2.28 -4.06
CA ILE A 68 -1.78 2.18 -3.60
C ILE A 68 -0.90 1.65 -4.73
N LEU A 69 -1.30 0.58 -5.42
CA LEU A 69 -0.57 0.04 -6.56
C LEU A 69 -0.44 1.06 -7.70
N ALA A 70 -1.50 1.82 -7.97
CA ALA A 70 -1.48 2.90 -8.95
C ALA A 70 -0.48 4.01 -8.56
N LEU A 71 -0.47 4.43 -7.29
CA LEU A 71 0.53 5.38 -6.77
C LEU A 71 1.94 4.84 -6.92
N VAL A 72 2.17 3.63 -6.45
CA VAL A 72 3.46 2.95 -6.53
C VAL A 72 3.94 2.92 -7.98
N ARG A 73 3.05 2.61 -8.93
CA ARG A 73 3.37 2.59 -10.36
C ARG A 73 3.64 3.98 -10.94
N GLU A 74 2.92 5.02 -10.51
CA GLU A 74 3.20 6.42 -10.89
C GLU A 74 4.58 6.87 -10.40
N TYR A 75 5.00 6.44 -9.21
CA TYR A 75 6.25 6.88 -8.58
C TYR A 75 7.45 5.99 -8.89
N ALA A 76 7.23 4.75 -9.34
CA ALA A 76 8.28 3.84 -9.80
C ALA A 76 8.72 4.07 -11.25
N GLY A 77 8.07 5.00 -11.97
CA GLY A 77 8.28 5.30 -13.39
C GLY A 77 9.30 6.40 -13.65
#